data_AF-A0A7X3S6U7-F1
#
_entry.id   AF-A0A7X3S6U7-F1
#
_cell.length_a   1.000
_cell.length_b   1.000
_cell.length_c   1.000
_cell.angle_alpha   90.00
_cell.angle_beta   90.00
_cell.angle_gamma   90.00
#
_symmetry.space_group_name_H-M   'P 1'
#
loop_
_entity.id
_entity.type
_entity.pdbx_description
1 polymer ?
#
loop_
_entity_poly.entity_id
_entity_poly.type
_entity_poly.pdbx_seq_one_letter_code
_entity_poly.pdbx_strand_id
1 'polypeptide(L)'
;MGYFDKMNTRARLMGRMMETVGALDHIPNTFQADMQLRRAATRCMGCSQPGNCETWLSEHEGGADRAPGYCPNADLFEEWKTGS
;
A
#
# COMPACT_ATOMS: atom_id res chain seq x y z
N MET A 1 11.68 -6.21 -19.11
CA MET A 1 11.56 -5.20 -18.03
C MET A 1 12.65 -5.42 -17.00
N GLY A 2 13.40 -4.37 -16.66
CA GLY A 2 14.46 -4.43 -15.64
C GLY A 2 13.92 -4.42 -14.21
N TYR A 3 14.76 -4.78 -13.25
CA TYR A 3 14.41 -4.81 -11.82
C TYR A 3 13.92 -3.45 -11.28
N PHE A 4 14.52 -2.35 -11.75
CA PHE A 4 14.11 -0.98 -11.40
C PHE A 4 12.69 -0.63 -11.84
N ASP A 5 12.27 -1.10 -13.01
CA ASP A 5 10.92 -0.86 -13.54
C ASP A 5 9.84 -1.57 -12.71
N LYS A 6 10.14 -2.80 -12.27
CA LYS A 6 9.28 -3.55 -11.34
C LYS A 6 9.16 -2.84 -10.00
N MET A 7 10.26 -2.32 -9.44
CA MET A 7 10.21 -1.55 -8.19
C MET A 7 9.37 -0.30 -8.33
N ASN A 8 9.54 0.46 -9.41
CA ASN A 8 8.77 1.68 -9.66
C ASN A 8 7.27 1.39 -9.79
N THR A 9 6.91 0.34 -10.54
CA THR A 9 5.52 -0.11 -10.65
C THR A 9 4.93 -0.48 -9.30
N ARG A 10 5.67 -1.23 -8.47
CA ARG A 10 5.21 -1.62 -7.12
C ARG A 10 5.05 -0.43 -6.18
N ALA A 11 5.99 0.51 -6.22
CA ALA A 11 5.88 1.74 -5.43
C ALA A 11 4.63 2.54 -5.81
N ARG A 12 4.34 2.66 -7.12
CA ARG A 12 3.12 3.32 -7.61
C ARG A 12 1.84 2.64 -7.12
N LEU A 13 1.77 1.31 -7.18
CA LEU A 13 0.60 0.56 -6.70
C LEU A 13 0.40 0.71 -5.19
N MET A 14 1.49 0.63 -4.42
CA MET A 14 1.42 0.81 -2.98
C MET A 14 0.98 2.22 -2.61
N GLY A 15 1.50 3.25 -3.28
CA GLY A 15 1.09 4.64 -3.09
C GLY A 15 -0.40 4.83 -3.33
N ARG A 16 -0.90 4.36 -4.47
CA ARG A 16 -2.33 4.37 -4.79
C ARG A 16 -3.18 3.63 -3.77
N MET A 17 -2.73 2.45 -3.31
CA MET A 17 -3.45 1.70 -2.27
C MET A 17 -3.59 2.49 -0.98
N MET A 18 -2.51 3.13 -0.50
CA MET A 18 -2.55 3.94 0.72
C MET A 18 -3.49 5.14 0.57
N GLU A 19 -3.51 5.78 -0.60
CA GLU A 19 -4.43 6.87 -0.93
C GLU A 19 -5.88 6.37 -0.96
N THR A 20 -6.18 5.30 -1.69
CA THR A 20 -7.53 4.73 -1.83
C THR A 20 -8.14 4.35 -0.47
N VAL A 21 -7.34 3.87 0.48
CA VAL A 21 -7.83 3.46 1.80
C VAL A 21 -7.76 4.56 2.87
N GLY A 22 -7.24 5.75 2.53
CA GLY A 22 -7.08 6.86 3.50
C GLY A 22 -5.94 6.65 4.51
N ALA A 23 -5.01 5.75 4.25
CA ALA A 23 -3.88 5.50 5.16
C ALA A 23 -2.86 6.66 5.18
N LEU A 24 -2.86 7.51 4.14
CA LEU A 24 -1.95 8.66 4.05
C LEU A 24 -2.28 9.78 5.07
N ASP A 25 -3.53 9.87 5.52
CA ASP A 25 -4.03 10.99 6.32
C ASP A 25 -3.42 11.06 7.73
N HIS A 26 -2.91 9.93 8.21
CA HIS A 26 -2.52 9.72 9.60
C HIS A 26 -1.14 9.07 9.75
N ILE A 27 -0.32 9.10 8.69
CA ILE A 27 1.06 8.56 8.78
C ILE A 27 1.85 9.37 9.81
N PRO A 28 2.38 8.74 10.87
CA PRO A 28 3.21 9.44 11.85
C PRO A 28 4.49 9.97 11.19
N ASN A 29 4.88 11.21 11.47
CA ASN A 29 6.16 11.73 10.99
C ASN A 29 7.31 11.36 11.95
N THR A 30 7.59 10.06 12.09
CA THR A 30 8.58 9.52 13.03
C THR A 30 9.56 8.56 12.36
N PHE A 31 10.72 8.34 12.99
CA PHE A 31 11.69 7.33 12.54
C PHE A 31 11.12 5.89 12.59
N GLN A 32 10.05 5.68 13.33
CA GLN A 32 9.38 4.38 13.32
C GLN A 32 8.53 4.22 12.05
N ALA A 33 7.87 5.28 11.61
CA ALA A 33 7.02 5.25 10.43
C ALA A 33 7.81 5.03 9.13
N ASP A 34 9.00 5.61 8.95
CA ASP A 34 9.82 5.34 7.76
C ASP A 34 10.33 3.89 7.74
N MET A 35 10.69 3.32 8.90
CA MET A 35 11.03 1.90 9.01
C MET A 35 9.84 1.01 8.64
N GLN A 36 8.64 1.34 9.10
CA GLN A 36 7.41 0.63 8.76
C GLN A 36 7.07 0.74 7.27
N LEU A 37 7.22 1.93 6.68
CA LEU A 37 7.01 2.16 5.25
C LEU A 37 7.99 1.34 4.40
N ARG A 38 9.27 1.29 4.79
CA ARG A 38 10.28 0.45 4.12
C ARG A 38 9.91 -1.03 4.19
N ARG A 39 9.49 -1.53 5.36
CA ARG A 39 9.01 -2.92 5.51
C ARG A 39 7.76 -3.19 4.65
N ALA A 40 6.83 -2.24 4.60
CA ALA A 40 5.64 -2.34 3.79
C ALA A 40 5.95 -2.39 2.28
N ALA A 41 6.94 -1.62 1.81
CA ALA A 41 7.44 -1.70 0.45
C ALA A 41 8.05 -3.07 0.15
N THR A 42 8.87 -3.63 1.05
CA THR A 42 9.42 -4.98 0.90
C THR A 42 8.33 -6.05 0.79
N ARG A 43 7.31 -6.00 1.66
CA ARG A 43 6.14 -6.91 1.60
C ARG A 43 5.37 -6.75 0.28
N CYS A 44 5.13 -5.52 -0.16
CA CYS A 44 4.42 -5.24 -1.41
C CYS A 44 5.20 -5.77 -2.64
N MET A 45 6.52 -5.59 -2.67
CA MET A 45 7.37 -6.12 -3.74
C MET A 45 7.32 -7.65 -3.84
N GLY A 46 7.18 -8.33 -2.71
CA GLY A 46 7.04 -9.79 -2.62
C GLY A 46 5.63 -10.33 -2.87
N CYS A 47 4.61 -9.47 -2.96
CA CYS A 47 3.22 -9.90 -3.16
C CYS A 47 3.03 -10.65 -4.49
N SER A 48 2.33 -11.78 -4.44
CA SER A 48 2.06 -12.66 -5.59
C SER A 48 0.94 -12.15 -6.52
N GLN A 49 0.19 -11.12 -6.12
CA GLN A 49 -1.02 -10.68 -6.83
C GLN A 49 -0.99 -9.20 -7.27
N PRO A 50 0.01 -8.75 -8.06
CA PRO A 50 0.05 -7.37 -8.59
C PRO A 50 -1.12 -7.05 -9.52
N GLY A 51 -1.52 -7.99 -10.38
CA GLY A 51 -2.63 -7.76 -11.33
C GLY A 51 -3.96 -7.53 -10.62
N ASN A 52 -4.25 -8.33 -9.59
CA ASN A 52 -5.45 -8.13 -8.77
C ASN A 52 -5.41 -6.79 -8.03
N CYS A 53 -4.23 -6.34 -7.59
CA CYS A 53 -4.04 -5.03 -6.98
C CYS A 53 -4.43 -3.91 -7.96
N GLU A 54 -3.94 -3.98 -9.21
CA GLU A 54 -4.30 -3.03 -10.25
C GLU A 54 -5.81 -3.00 -10.52
N THR A 55 -6.43 -4.16 -10.73
CA THR A 55 -7.87 -4.26 -10.96
C THR A 55 -8.67 -3.69 -9.80
N TRP A 56 -8.35 -4.10 -8.56
CA TRP A 56 -9.05 -3.63 -7.37
C TRP A 56 -8.95 -2.10 -7.22
N LEU A 57 -7.76 -1.54 -7.44
CA LEU A 57 -7.53 -0.10 -7.39
C LEU A 57 -8.31 0.66 -8.48
N SER A 58 -8.50 0.07 -9.66
CA SER A 58 -9.33 0.65 -10.71
C SER A 58 -10.83 0.55 -10.41
N GLU A 59 -11.28 -0.45 -9.66
CA GLU A 59 -12.68 -0.58 -9.25
C GLU A 59 -13.04 0.35 -8.08
N HIS A 60 -12.04 0.81 -7.31
CA HIS A 60 -12.22 1.58 -6.07
C HIS A 60 -11.64 3.01 -6.21
N GLU A 61 -11.81 3.65 -7.37
CA GLU A 61 -11.35 5.03 -7.60
C GLU A 61 -12.03 6.06 -6.67
N GLY A 62 -13.24 5.75 -6.18
CA GLY A 62 -13.95 6.58 -5.21
C GLY A 62 -13.50 6.42 -3.75
N GLY A 63 -12.47 5.60 -3.50
CA GLY A 63 -12.02 5.25 -2.16
C GLY A 63 -12.59 3.93 -1.67
N ALA A 64 -11.96 3.38 -0.62
CA ALA A 64 -12.36 2.14 0.02
C ALA A 64 -12.10 2.22 1.52
N ASP A 65 -12.94 1.57 2.33
CA ASP A 65 -12.71 1.60 3.77
C ASP A 65 -11.54 0.75 4.21
N ARG A 66 -11.23 -0.33 3.48
CA ARG A 66 -10.17 -1.28 3.83
C ARG A 66 -9.49 -1.81 2.58
N ALA A 67 -8.20 -2.10 2.69
CA ALA A 67 -7.46 -2.82 1.67
C ALA A 67 -8.03 -4.24 1.47
N PRO A 68 -7.87 -4.84 0.29
CA PRO A 68 -8.37 -6.18 0.04
C PRO A 68 -7.61 -7.21 0.89
N GLY A 69 -8.27 -8.31 1.26
CA GLY A 69 -7.71 -9.31 2.19
C GLY A 69 -6.44 -10.02 1.72
N TYR A 70 -6.09 -9.94 0.44
CA TYR A 70 -4.81 -10.45 -0.08
C TYR A 70 -3.65 -9.44 0.05
N CYS A 71 -3.92 -8.19 0.41
CA CYS A 71 -2.89 -7.17 0.55
C CYS A 71 -2.05 -7.47 1.79
N PRO A 72 -0.72 -7.69 1.67
CA PRO A 72 0.14 -8.01 2.82
C PRO A 72 0.37 -6.81 3.75
N ASN A 73 -0.13 -5.64 3.38
CA ASN A 73 -0.05 -4.40 4.16
C ASN A 73 -1.42 -3.96 4.71
N ALA A 74 -2.48 -4.78 4.55
CA ALA A 74 -3.85 -4.38 4.90
C ALA A 74 -3.95 -3.89 6.36
N ASP A 75 -3.43 -4.67 7.30
CA ASP A 75 -3.49 -4.34 8.73
C ASP A 75 -2.72 -3.05 9.05
N LEU A 76 -1.52 -2.89 8.49
CA LEU A 76 -0.72 -1.66 8.69
C LEU A 76 -1.45 -0.42 8.16
N PHE A 77 -2.12 -0.54 7.01
CA PHE A 77 -2.83 0.59 6.43
C PHE A 77 -4.10 0.93 7.22
N GLU A 78 -4.75 -0.06 7.83
CA GLU A 78 -5.85 0.18 8.78
C GLU A 78 -5.35 0.87 10.06
N GLU A 79 -4.22 0.43 10.61
CA GLU A 79 -3.57 1.08 11.77
C GLU A 79 -3.26 2.55 11.47
N TRP A 80 -2.67 2.82 10.31
CA TRP A 80 -2.41 4.19 9.89
C TRP A 80 -3.70 4.97 9.71
N LYS A 81 -4.68 4.47 8.95
CA LYS A 81 -5.98 5.13 8.77
C LYS A 81 -6.65 5.52 10.10
N THR A 82 -6.55 4.66 11.12
CA THR A 82 -7.20 4.89 12.42
C THR A 82 -6.36 5.74 13.39
N GLY A 83 -5.09 6.04 13.06
CA GLY A 83 -4.21 6.88 13.86
C GLY A 83 -3.84 6.28 15.23
N SER A 84 -3.82 4.94 15.34
CA SER A 84 -3.49 4.22 16.58
C SER A 84 -1.98 4.05 16.82
#